data_AF-M3UGV3-F1
#
_entry.id   AF-M3UGV3-F1
#
_cell.length_a   1.000
_cell.length_b   1.000
_cell.length_c   1.000
_cell.angle_alpha   90.00
_cell.angle_beta   90.00
_cell.angle_gamma   90.00
#
_symmetry.space_group_name_H-M   'P 1'
#
loop_
_entity.id
_entity.type
_entity.pdbx_description
1 polymer ?
#
loop_
_entity_poly.entity_id
_entity_poly.type
_entity_poly.pdbx_seq_one_letter_code
_entity_poly.pdbx_strand_id
1 'polypeptide(L)'
;MAVLIGLGAALPATAAAAPAAKVLGVRLAPDTAGLTPQLAIAYTVARSDAQRAGVGMHITSGKRSWAEQTRMWRDGVRRYGSAAEASRWVLPPSRSTHVTGHAIDVGARRGAAWLERYGFRYGLCRTFDNEWWHFELTTMPGARCGPRVPDASRR
;
A
#
# COMPACT_ATOMS: atom_id res chain seq x y z
N MET A 1 -54.87 14.45 -26.89
CA MET A 1 -53.48 14.17 -27.31
C MET A 1 -52.59 14.21 -26.07
N ALA A 2 -52.07 13.07 -25.63
CA ALA A 2 -51.14 13.00 -24.50
C ALA A 2 -49.74 12.73 -25.06
N VAL A 3 -48.81 13.67 -24.85
CA VAL A 3 -47.42 13.58 -25.28
C VAL A 3 -46.65 12.82 -24.21
N LEU A 4 -46.17 11.62 -24.54
CA LEU A 4 -45.22 10.85 -23.72
C LEU A 4 -43.80 11.37 -23.99
N ILE A 5 -43.23 12.09 -23.02
CA ILE A 5 -41.82 12.49 -23.04
C ILE A 5 -41.02 11.32 -22.44
N GLY A 6 -40.36 10.55 -23.30
CA GLY A 6 -39.43 9.51 -22.88
C GLY A 6 -38.14 10.14 -22.36
N LEU A 7 -37.83 9.94 -21.08
CA LEU A 7 -36.49 10.19 -20.56
C LEU A 7 -35.54 9.10 -21.10
N GLY A 8 -34.69 9.46 -22.05
CA GLY A 8 -33.52 8.67 -22.41
C GLY A 8 -32.48 8.71 -21.29
N ALA A 9 -32.26 7.59 -20.61
CA ALA A 9 -31.17 7.44 -19.68
C ALA A 9 -29.85 7.32 -20.47
N ALA A 10 -29.03 8.36 -20.45
CA ALA A 10 -27.66 8.29 -20.96
C ALA A 10 -26.79 7.47 -19.98
N LEU A 11 -26.18 6.39 -20.48
CA LEU A 11 -25.19 5.62 -19.73
C LEU A 11 -23.93 6.47 -19.46
N PRO A 12 -23.32 6.39 -18.27
CA PRO A 12 -22.12 7.15 -17.97
C PRO A 12 -20.94 6.62 -18.80
N ALA A 13 -20.22 7.52 -19.46
CA ALA A 13 -18.95 7.20 -20.12
C ALA A 13 -17.94 6.71 -19.08
N THR A 14 -17.44 5.48 -19.25
CA THR A 14 -16.33 4.97 -18.45
C THR A 14 -15.08 5.81 -18.74
N ALA A 15 -14.63 6.60 -17.77
CA ALA A 15 -13.36 7.30 -17.87
C ALA A 15 -12.25 6.27 -18.11
N ALA A 16 -11.54 6.38 -19.24
CA ALA A 16 -10.42 5.51 -19.55
C ALA A 16 -9.33 5.69 -18.47
N ALA A 17 -8.87 4.58 -17.90
CA ALA A 17 -7.79 4.59 -16.94
C ALA A 17 -6.54 5.22 -17.56
N ALA A 18 -5.91 6.17 -16.87
CA ALA A 18 -4.67 6.79 -17.31
C ALA A 18 -3.59 5.70 -17.56
N PRO A 19 -2.74 5.87 -18.59
CA PRO A 19 -1.71 4.88 -18.89
C PRO A 19 -0.76 4.72 -17.69
N ALA A 20 -0.44 3.48 -17.35
CA ALA A 20 0.48 3.17 -16.26
C ALA A 20 1.86 3.82 -16.51
N ALA A 21 2.36 4.53 -15.49
CA ALA A 21 3.67 5.16 -15.54
C ALA A 21 4.78 4.13 -15.82
N LYS A 22 5.80 4.55 -16.58
CA LYS A 22 6.99 3.75 -16.84
C LYS A 22 8.18 4.36 -16.11
N VAL A 23 8.89 3.55 -15.34
CA VAL A 23 10.13 3.96 -14.66
C VAL A 23 11.21 2.95 -15.02
N LEU A 24 12.32 3.42 -15.59
CA LEU A 24 13.42 2.55 -16.08
C LEU A 24 12.92 1.41 -16.99
N GLY A 25 11.94 1.70 -17.85
CA GLY A 25 11.33 0.70 -18.76
C GLY A 25 10.31 -0.25 -18.11
N VAL A 26 10.18 -0.25 -16.79
CA VAL A 26 9.18 -1.04 -16.06
C VAL A 26 7.83 -0.33 -16.08
N ARG A 27 6.79 -0.98 -16.62
CA ARG A 27 5.41 -0.53 -16.48
C ARG A 27 4.96 -0.79 -15.05
N LEU A 28 4.77 0.27 -14.27
CA LEU A 28 4.43 0.16 -12.86
C LEU A 28 3.05 -0.47 -12.65
N ALA A 29 2.94 -1.24 -11.57
CA ALA A 29 1.67 -1.76 -11.10
C ALA A 29 0.68 -0.61 -10.82
N PRO A 30 -0.63 -0.82 -11.06
CA PRO A 30 -1.68 -0.04 -10.42
C PRO A 30 -1.41 0.20 -8.93
N ASP A 31 -1.89 1.33 -8.42
CA ASP A 31 -1.85 1.70 -6.99
C ASP A 31 -0.45 2.04 -6.43
N THR A 32 0.54 2.26 -7.31
CA THR A 32 1.90 2.68 -6.92
C THR A 32 2.12 4.20 -6.96
N ALA A 33 1.06 4.98 -7.19
CA ALA A 33 1.15 6.43 -7.30
C ALA A 33 1.74 7.07 -6.03
N GLY A 34 2.73 7.94 -6.21
CA GLY A 34 3.38 8.68 -5.13
C GLY A 34 4.39 7.87 -4.31
N LEU A 35 4.56 6.57 -4.55
CA LEU A 35 5.64 5.80 -3.95
C LEU A 35 6.99 6.25 -4.52
N THR A 36 8.07 5.97 -3.79
CA THR A 36 9.41 6.15 -4.36
C THR A 36 9.62 5.22 -5.56
N PRO A 37 10.43 5.63 -6.56
CA PRO A 37 10.71 4.81 -7.74
C PRO A 37 11.17 3.39 -7.38
N GLN A 38 12.02 3.26 -6.36
CA GLN A 38 12.56 1.98 -5.90
C GLN A 38 11.46 1.07 -5.38
N LEU A 39 10.57 1.59 -4.51
CA LEU A 39 9.48 0.81 -3.94
C LEU A 39 8.44 0.44 -5.00
N ALA A 40 8.11 1.38 -5.88
CA ALA A 40 7.17 1.14 -6.98
C ALA A 40 7.66 0.02 -7.91
N ILE A 41 8.95 0.03 -8.28
CA ILE A 41 9.56 -1.02 -9.10
C ILE A 41 9.57 -2.36 -8.36
N ALA A 42 10.06 -2.39 -7.11
CA ALA A 42 10.16 -3.61 -6.32
C ALA A 42 8.79 -4.30 -6.16
N TYR A 43 7.75 -3.53 -5.80
CA TYR A 43 6.39 -4.04 -5.68
C TYR A 43 5.83 -4.51 -7.03
N THR A 44 6.09 -3.77 -8.11
CA THR A 44 5.63 -4.15 -9.46
C THR A 44 6.17 -5.51 -9.89
N VAL A 45 7.47 -5.75 -9.68
CA VAL A 45 8.09 -7.03 -10.02
C VAL A 45 7.58 -8.14 -9.10
N ALA A 46 7.51 -7.90 -7.78
CA ALA A 46 6.99 -8.86 -6.81
C ALA A 46 5.55 -9.28 -7.11
N ARG A 47 4.68 -8.31 -7.44
CA ARG A 47 3.29 -8.57 -7.82
C ARG A 47 3.19 -9.41 -9.08
N SER A 48 3.99 -9.12 -10.10
CA SER A 48 4.02 -9.89 -11.35
C SER A 48 4.43 -11.34 -11.10
N ASP A 49 5.43 -11.57 -10.26
CA ASP A 49 5.92 -12.90 -9.93
C ASP A 49 4.90 -13.69 -9.11
N ALA A 50 4.23 -13.05 -8.15
CA ALA A 50 3.14 -13.66 -7.42
C ALA A 50 1.97 -14.02 -8.32
N GLN A 51 1.62 -13.16 -9.29
CA GLN A 51 0.58 -13.45 -10.28
C GLN A 51 0.93 -14.68 -11.12
N ARG A 52 2.18 -14.83 -11.57
CA ARG A 52 2.63 -16.04 -12.28
C ARG A 52 2.58 -17.30 -11.40
N ALA A 53 2.68 -17.13 -10.08
CA ALA A 53 2.46 -18.19 -9.09
C ALA A 53 0.99 -18.37 -8.67
N GLY A 54 0.03 -17.73 -9.35
CA GLY A 54 -1.41 -17.84 -9.05
C GLY A 54 -1.88 -17.03 -7.83
N VAL A 55 -1.05 -16.13 -7.30
CA VAL A 55 -1.36 -15.32 -6.11
C VAL A 55 -1.61 -13.86 -6.49
N GLY A 56 -2.87 -13.45 -6.43
CA GLY A 56 -3.25 -12.05 -6.61
C GLY A 56 -2.98 -11.18 -5.38
N MET A 57 -2.39 -10.00 -5.59
CA MET A 57 -2.22 -8.96 -4.57
C MET A 57 -2.44 -7.54 -5.15
N HIS A 58 -2.77 -6.60 -4.28
CA HIS A 58 -2.96 -5.17 -4.53
C HIS A 58 -2.49 -4.35 -3.31
N ILE A 59 -2.17 -3.06 -3.53
CA ILE A 59 -1.88 -2.14 -2.44
C ILE A 59 -3.23 -1.63 -1.91
N THR A 60 -3.49 -1.82 -0.62
CA THR A 60 -4.66 -1.23 0.06
C THR A 60 -4.36 0.18 0.54
N SER A 61 -3.09 0.49 0.84
CA SER A 61 -2.65 1.83 1.20
C SER A 61 -1.18 2.05 0.80
N GLY A 62 -0.94 3.03 -0.08
CA GLY A 62 0.40 3.41 -0.54
C GLY A 62 0.84 4.73 0.09
N LYS A 63 1.32 5.67 -0.74
CA LYS A 63 1.68 7.01 -0.27
C LYS A 63 0.46 7.73 0.32
N ARG A 64 0.64 8.34 1.49
CA ARG A 64 -0.35 9.23 2.13
C ARG A 64 0.15 10.67 2.13
N SER A 65 -0.76 11.62 2.05
CA SER A 65 -0.45 13.01 2.37
C SER A 65 -0.31 13.22 3.89
N TRP A 66 0.38 14.30 4.27
CA TRP A 66 0.47 14.71 5.66
C TRP A 66 -0.90 14.92 6.31
N ALA A 67 -1.85 15.53 5.58
CA ALA A 67 -3.19 15.80 6.06
C ALA A 67 -4.01 14.51 6.27
N GLU A 68 -3.93 13.54 5.37
CA GLU A 68 -4.55 12.23 5.54
C GLU A 68 -4.01 11.51 6.77
N GLN A 69 -2.69 11.44 6.91
CA GLN A 69 -2.06 10.80 8.06
C GLN A 69 -2.38 11.53 9.38
N THR A 70 -2.49 12.86 9.35
CA THR A 70 -2.93 13.65 10.52
C THR A 70 -4.34 13.27 10.96
N ARG A 71 -5.27 13.10 10.01
CA ARG A 71 -6.64 12.64 10.33
C ARG A 71 -6.62 11.24 10.93
N MET A 72 -5.94 10.30 10.27
CA MET A 72 -5.82 8.91 10.77
C MET A 72 -5.20 8.85 12.18
N TRP A 73 -4.17 9.66 12.44
CA TRP A 73 -3.54 9.74 13.75
C TRP A 73 -4.53 10.23 14.82
N ARG A 74 -5.24 11.34 14.56
CA ARG A 74 -6.25 11.85 15.48
C ARG A 74 -7.37 10.83 15.73
N ASP A 75 -7.77 10.10 14.70
CA ASP A 75 -8.81 9.07 14.79
C ASP A 75 -8.31 7.87 15.60
N GLY A 76 -7.06 7.46 15.40
CA GLY A 76 -6.38 6.46 16.21
C GLY A 76 -6.33 6.85 17.68
N VAL A 77 -5.92 8.08 18.00
CA VAL A 77 -5.88 8.57 19.40
C VAL A 77 -7.26 8.50 20.04
N ARG A 78 -8.32 8.91 19.33
CA ARG A 78 -9.70 8.82 19.85
C ARG A 78 -10.15 7.37 20.03
N ARG A 79 -9.77 6.48 19.11
CA ARG A 79 -10.14 5.05 19.15
C ARG A 79 -9.43 4.28 20.26
N TYR A 80 -8.14 4.56 20.48
CA TYR A 80 -7.28 3.79 21.39
C TYR A 80 -7.05 4.49 22.73
N GLY A 81 -7.64 5.68 22.93
CA GLY A 81 -7.67 6.39 24.21
C GLY A 81 -6.42 7.22 24.52
N SER A 82 -5.27 6.93 23.90
CA SER A 82 -4.05 7.72 24.08
C SER A 82 -3.15 7.69 22.85
N ALA A 83 -2.22 8.65 22.78
CA ALA A 83 -1.15 8.65 21.78
C ALA A 83 -0.26 7.40 21.88
N ALA A 84 0.03 6.94 23.11
CA ALA A 84 0.85 5.75 23.33
C ALA A 84 0.19 4.51 22.72
N GLU A 85 -1.08 4.23 23.04
CA GLU A 85 -1.80 3.07 22.50
C GLU A 85 -2.06 3.19 20.99
N ALA A 86 -2.38 4.40 20.50
CA ALA A 86 -2.59 4.62 19.07
C ALA A 86 -1.32 4.37 18.26
N SER A 87 -0.14 4.74 18.79
CA SER A 87 1.15 4.62 18.09
C SER A 87 1.55 3.19 17.76
N ARG A 88 0.92 2.19 18.39
CA ARG A 88 1.09 0.77 18.07
C ARG A 88 0.48 0.39 16.71
N TRP A 89 -0.43 1.20 16.17
CA TRP A 89 -1.19 0.90 14.94
C TRP A 89 -1.17 2.02 13.90
N VAL A 90 -1.06 3.27 14.34
CA VAL A 90 -1.11 4.45 13.47
C VAL A 90 -0.09 5.44 13.99
N LEU A 91 0.89 5.82 13.18
CA LEU A 91 1.89 6.81 13.57
C LEU A 91 1.43 8.25 13.33
N PRO A 92 1.95 9.24 14.09
CA PRO A 92 1.80 10.64 13.74
C PRO A 92 2.47 10.92 12.37
N PRO A 93 2.05 11.98 11.65
CA PRO A 93 2.49 12.23 10.28
C PRO A 93 4.01 12.37 10.13
N SER A 94 4.71 12.89 11.14
CA SER A 94 6.19 13.03 11.13
C SER A 94 6.95 11.70 11.20
N ARG A 95 6.30 10.60 11.59
CA ARG A 95 6.93 9.27 11.75
C ARG A 95 6.41 8.21 10.79
N SER A 96 5.33 8.50 10.05
CA SER A 96 4.72 7.53 9.14
C SER A 96 5.48 7.42 7.83
N THR A 97 6.00 6.22 7.53
CA THR A 97 6.69 5.92 6.28
C THR A 97 5.81 6.11 5.05
N HIS A 98 4.49 5.90 5.18
CA HIS A 98 3.52 6.16 4.11
C HIS A 98 3.55 7.62 3.66
N VAL A 99 3.85 8.58 4.54
CA VAL A 99 3.90 10.01 4.18
C VAL A 99 5.03 10.29 3.19
N THR A 100 6.15 9.57 3.34
CA THR A 100 7.32 9.71 2.46
C THR A 100 7.27 8.78 1.24
N GLY A 101 6.23 7.95 1.10
CA GLY A 101 6.08 7.01 -0.02
C GLY A 101 7.02 5.80 0.04
N HIS A 102 7.55 5.45 1.23
CA HIS A 102 8.48 4.33 1.43
C HIS A 102 7.83 3.07 2.04
N ALA A 103 6.50 3.06 2.21
CA ALA A 103 5.76 1.91 2.74
C ALA A 103 4.50 1.61 1.93
N ILE A 104 4.11 0.34 1.96
CA ILE A 104 2.87 -0.16 1.38
C ILE A 104 2.16 -1.10 2.36
N ASP A 105 0.83 -0.99 2.38
CA ASP A 105 -0.05 -1.98 2.98
C ASP A 105 -0.63 -2.85 1.85
N VAL A 106 -0.48 -4.18 1.95
CA VAL A 106 -0.78 -5.15 0.89
C VAL A 106 -1.96 -6.03 1.26
N GLY A 107 -2.90 -6.16 0.33
CA GLY A 107 -4.03 -7.09 0.39
C GLY A 107 -4.10 -7.98 -0.85
N ALA A 108 -4.93 -9.03 -0.88
CA ALA A 108 -5.57 -9.67 0.26
C ALA A 108 -4.53 -10.40 1.14
N ARG A 109 -4.93 -10.96 2.28
CA ARG A 109 -4.02 -11.64 3.22
C ARG A 109 -3.14 -12.71 2.59
N ARG A 110 -3.64 -13.45 1.59
CA ARG A 110 -2.84 -14.41 0.81
C ARG A 110 -1.68 -13.76 0.05
N GLY A 111 -1.89 -12.55 -0.47
CA GLY A 111 -0.88 -11.76 -1.19
C GLY A 111 0.17 -11.22 -0.24
N ALA A 112 -0.25 -10.68 0.91
CA ALA A 112 0.67 -10.28 1.97
C ALA A 112 1.49 -11.46 2.50
N ALA A 113 0.89 -12.63 2.70
CA ALA A 113 1.60 -13.84 3.13
C ALA A 113 2.63 -14.33 2.08
N TRP A 114 2.32 -14.19 0.79
CA TRP A 114 3.29 -14.46 -0.28
C TRP A 114 4.45 -13.47 -0.21
N LEU A 115 4.18 -12.19 0.01
CA LEU A 115 5.21 -11.17 0.12
C LEU A 115 6.05 -11.31 1.40
N GLU A 116 5.48 -11.78 2.51
CA GLU A 116 6.24 -12.13 3.71
C GLU A 116 7.24 -13.26 3.44
N ARG A 117 6.85 -14.25 2.62
CA ARG A 117 7.70 -15.41 2.30
C ARG A 117 8.75 -15.12 1.23
N TYR A 118 8.40 -14.35 0.20
CA TYR A 118 9.23 -14.17 -1.01
C TYR A 118 9.67 -12.73 -1.26
N GLY A 119 9.15 -11.77 -0.51
CA GLY A 119 9.41 -10.33 -0.70
C GLY A 119 10.87 -9.95 -0.58
N PHE A 120 11.64 -10.68 0.25
CA PHE A 120 13.08 -10.48 0.41
C PHE A 120 13.84 -10.51 -0.93
N ARG A 121 13.35 -11.29 -1.93
CA ARG A 121 13.93 -11.34 -3.29
C ARG A 121 13.93 -9.98 -3.99
N TYR A 122 13.05 -9.07 -3.57
CA TYR A 122 12.88 -7.72 -4.09
C TYR A 122 13.25 -6.64 -3.07
N GLY A 123 13.78 -7.02 -1.91
CA GLY A 123 14.09 -6.11 -0.80
C GLY A 123 12.88 -5.74 0.07
N LEU A 124 11.69 -6.29 -0.23
CA LEU A 124 10.43 -6.00 0.47
C LEU A 124 10.27 -6.90 1.69
N CYS A 125 10.17 -6.29 2.86
CA CYS A 125 10.09 -7.01 4.12
C CYS A 125 8.94 -6.49 4.98
N ARG A 126 8.30 -7.41 5.69
CA ARG A 126 7.30 -7.07 6.70
C ARG A 126 8.00 -6.49 7.92
N THR A 127 7.55 -5.33 8.40
CA THR A 127 8.25 -4.59 9.46
C THR A 127 7.71 -4.89 10.86
N PHE A 128 6.38 -5.06 11.01
CA PHE A 128 5.72 -5.16 12.31
C PHE A 128 5.02 -6.52 12.53
N ASP A 129 5.12 -7.08 13.74
CA ASP A 129 4.47 -8.36 14.10
C ASP A 129 2.95 -8.24 14.20
N ASN A 130 2.40 -7.09 14.57
CA ASN A 130 0.96 -6.85 14.63
C ASN A 130 0.33 -6.44 13.27
N GLU A 131 1.14 -6.05 12.28
CA GLU A 131 0.67 -5.59 10.97
C GLU A 131 1.08 -6.55 9.86
N TRP A 132 0.26 -7.58 9.61
CA TRP A 132 0.52 -8.58 8.56
C TRP A 132 0.52 -8.01 7.14
N TRP A 133 -0.06 -6.82 6.98
CA TRP A 133 -0.22 -6.15 5.70
C TRP A 133 0.94 -5.19 5.37
N HIS A 134 1.78 -4.80 6.33
CA HIS A 134 2.69 -3.67 6.15
C HIS A 134 4.10 -4.09 5.69
N PHE A 135 4.59 -3.49 4.60
CA PHE A 135 5.89 -3.80 3.99
C PHE A 135 6.68 -2.54 3.62
N GLU A 136 8.00 -2.62 3.78
CA GLU A 136 8.96 -1.58 3.44
C GLU A 136 10.19 -2.17 2.73
N LEU A 137 10.97 -1.32 2.04
CA LEU A 137 12.29 -1.69 1.52
C LEU A 137 13.35 -1.58 2.63
N THR A 138 13.58 -2.67 3.37
CA THR A 138 14.51 -2.68 4.51
C THR A 138 15.72 -3.59 4.32
N THR A 139 15.84 -4.23 3.15
CA THR A 139 17.00 -5.06 2.81
C THR A 139 17.32 -4.95 1.32
N MET A 140 18.49 -5.42 0.93
CA MET A 140 18.86 -5.52 -0.49
C MET A 140 18.13 -6.69 -1.14
N PRO A 141 17.75 -6.60 -2.43
CA PRO A 141 17.14 -7.71 -3.16
C PRO A 141 17.96 -9.01 -3.02
N GLY A 142 17.31 -10.07 -2.50
CA GLY A 142 17.92 -11.39 -2.29
C GLY A 142 18.55 -11.57 -0.90
N ALA A 143 18.83 -10.50 -0.16
CA ALA A 143 19.26 -10.60 1.22
C ALA A 143 18.06 -10.90 2.15
N ARG A 144 18.32 -11.59 3.27
CA ARG A 144 17.26 -11.90 4.24
C ARG A 144 16.69 -10.63 4.86
N CYS A 145 15.41 -10.66 5.21
CA CYS A 145 14.80 -9.62 6.04
C CYS A 145 15.40 -9.64 7.45
N GLY A 146 15.57 -8.46 8.04
CA GLY A 146 15.93 -8.32 9.45
C GLY A 146 14.81 -8.78 10.38
N PRO A 147 15.05 -8.78 11.71
CA PRO A 147 14.02 -9.08 12.69
C PRO A 147 12.88 -8.05 12.59
N ARG A 148 11.65 -8.52 12.79
CA ARG A 148 10.48 -7.66 12.94
C ARG A 148 10.46 -7.05 14.33
N VAL A 149 9.82 -5.91 14.46
CA VAL A 149 9.51 -5.31 15.77
C VAL A 149 8.05 -5.58 16.14
N PRO A 150 7.69 -5.60 17.44
CA PRO A 150 6.35 -5.96 17.89
C PRO A 150 5.23 -5.11 17.25
N ASP A 151 5.43 -3.80 17.18
CA ASP A 151 4.46 -2.85 16.64
C ASP A 151 5.10 -1.51 16.25
N ALA A 152 4.31 -0.63 15.61
CA ALA A 152 4.79 0.64 15.08
C ALA A 152 5.32 1.61 16.15
N SER A 153 4.97 1.43 17.43
CA SER A 153 5.44 2.31 18.50
C SER A 153 6.95 2.19 18.75
N ARG A 154 7.56 1.09 18.30
CA ARG A 154 8.99 0.76 18.47
C ARG A 154 9.92 1.36 17.41
N ARG A 155 9.38 2.16 16.50
CA ARG A 155 10.14 2.86 15.46
C ARG A 155 10.95 4.04 15.98
#